data_AF-A0A7U5XWE1-F1
#
_entry.id   AF-A0A7U5XWE1-F1
#
_cell.length_a   1.000
_cell.length_b   1.000
_cell.length_c   1.000
_cell.angle_alpha   90.00
_cell.angle_beta   90.00
_cell.angle_gamma   90.00
#
_symmetry.space_group_name_H-M   'P 1'
#
loop_
_entity.id
_entity.type
_entity.pdbx_description
1 polymer ?
#
loop_
_entity_poly.entity_id
_entity_poly.type
_entity_poly.pdbx_seq_one_letter_code
_entity_poly.pdbx_strand_id
1 'polypeptide(L)'
;MSEVLDKNGKPMRLVAATNTTPVADAKAKQLHVCNCGNDVIPIAEYMVEEMRRNPFSPHGLKMTQANGYDIGKEMDKWQAQPWYSKLGGPPDFNSILIAEKTRAYTIWAERVGPGRPWDHKPILRERLLKQKTFRKGWQRYGNEDYFYDIWSNIHYGYVGVACGFGQDELLGGAGLAQAASDIWTRVKEWQAPAVQHHPENGAWANRFDDIPDHISIKLGVQLYRQAKPAALTVAALLKLIAGVPIPWGTPENKAKRPHQCVQ
;
A
#
# COMPACT_ATOMS: atom_id res chain seq x y z
N MET A 1 1.51 -30.08 14.63
CA MET A 1 0.09 -29.77 14.33
C MET A 1 -0.41 -30.88 13.43
N SER A 2 -1.47 -31.59 13.82
CA SER A 2 -2.03 -32.70 13.06
C SER A 2 -2.59 -32.21 11.72
N GLU A 3 -2.35 -32.92 10.62
CA GLU A 3 -2.91 -32.58 9.31
C GLU A 3 -4.44 -32.71 9.34
N VAL A 4 -5.15 -31.69 8.84
CA VAL A 4 -6.60 -31.78 8.61
C VAL A 4 -6.78 -32.47 7.27
N LEU A 5 -7.54 -33.57 7.22
CA LEU A 5 -7.78 -34.34 6.00
C LEU A 5 -9.22 -34.12 5.49
N ASP A 6 -9.44 -34.22 4.18
CA ASP A 6 -10.80 -34.28 3.61
C ASP A 6 -11.43 -35.68 3.76
N LYS A 7 -12.66 -35.82 3.29
CA LYS A 7 -13.41 -37.10 3.27
C LYS A 7 -12.70 -38.23 2.50
N ASN A 8 -11.68 -37.92 1.73
CA ASN A 8 -10.88 -38.86 0.93
C ASN A 8 -9.45 -39.02 1.49
N GLY A 9 -9.16 -38.50 2.68
CA GLY A 9 -7.83 -38.59 3.30
C GLY A 9 -6.78 -37.66 2.69
N LYS A 10 -7.19 -36.67 1.88
CA LYS A 10 -6.24 -35.72 1.28
C LYS A 10 -5.91 -34.60 2.26
N PRO A 11 -4.63 -34.22 2.43
CA PRO A 11 -4.25 -33.11 3.29
C PRO A 11 -4.87 -31.79 2.82
N MET A 12 -5.61 -31.16 3.73
CA MET A 12 -6.32 -29.92 3.52
C MET A 12 -5.47 -28.76 4.04
N ARG A 13 -5.25 -27.77 3.19
CA ARG A 13 -4.71 -26.48 3.60
C ARG A 13 -5.85 -25.63 4.18
N LEU A 14 -5.61 -24.96 5.30
CA LEU A 14 -6.51 -23.92 5.78
C LEU A 14 -6.57 -22.79 4.73
N VAL A 15 -7.67 -22.73 3.96
CA VAL A 15 -7.80 -21.79 2.84
C VAL A 15 -8.20 -20.38 3.32
N ALA A 16 -8.94 -20.30 4.43
CA ALA A 16 -9.18 -19.08 5.20
C ALA A 16 -9.88 -19.44 6.53
N ALA A 17 -9.34 -19.00 7.68
CA ALA A 17 -10.12 -18.92 8.92
C ALA A 17 -10.50 -17.45 9.11
N THR A 18 -11.67 -17.06 8.64
CA THR A 18 -12.09 -15.64 8.67
C THR A 18 -12.81 -15.26 9.95
N ASN A 19 -13.10 -16.22 10.83
CA ASN A 19 -13.81 -15.97 12.08
C ASN A 19 -13.05 -16.62 13.23
N THR A 20 -12.56 -15.80 14.16
CA THR A 20 -12.01 -16.25 15.44
C THR A 20 -12.74 -15.54 16.56
N THR A 21 -13.32 -16.30 17.48
CA THR A 21 -13.95 -15.79 18.70
C THR A 21 -12.99 -15.94 19.88
N PRO A 22 -12.97 -15.00 20.85
CA PRO A 22 -12.27 -15.22 22.11
C PRO A 22 -12.75 -16.52 22.75
N VAL A 23 -11.85 -17.25 23.43
CA VAL A 23 -12.17 -18.53 24.08
C VAL A 23 -13.31 -18.38 25.11
N ALA A 24 -13.42 -17.20 25.73
CA ALA A 24 -14.46 -16.87 26.69
C ALA A 24 -15.82 -16.47 26.05
N ASP A 25 -15.89 -16.31 24.72
CA ASP A 25 -17.12 -15.91 24.04
C ASP A 25 -18.01 -17.15 23.77
N ALA A 26 -18.93 -17.41 24.70
CA ALA A 26 -19.90 -18.50 24.61
C ALA A 26 -21.14 -18.15 23.76
N LYS A 27 -21.23 -16.93 23.19
CA LYS A 27 -22.41 -16.54 22.41
C LYS A 27 -22.40 -17.19 21.04
N ALA A 28 -23.51 -17.84 20.69
CA ALA A 28 -23.74 -18.35 19.34
C ALA A 28 -23.70 -17.19 18.32
N LYS A 29 -22.89 -17.34 17.27
CA LYS A 29 -22.79 -16.36 16.18
C LYS A 29 -23.35 -16.97 14.91
N GLN A 30 -24.16 -16.21 14.19
CA GLN A 30 -24.61 -16.61 12.86
C GLN A 30 -23.42 -16.55 11.90
N LEU A 31 -23.05 -17.70 11.36
CA LEU A 31 -22.05 -17.83 10.30
C LEU A 31 -22.79 -17.86 8.96
N HIS A 32 -22.58 -16.84 8.14
CA HIS A 32 -23.09 -16.86 6.78
C HIS A 32 -22.22 -17.79 5.92
N VAL A 33 -22.73 -18.97 5.62
CA VAL A 33 -22.05 -19.95 4.76
C VAL A 33 -22.61 -19.82 3.36
N CYS A 34 -21.75 -19.51 2.39
CA CYS A 34 -22.13 -19.44 0.99
C CYS A 34 -20.98 -19.84 0.06
N ASN A 35 -21.35 -20.32 -1.13
CA ASN A 35 -20.44 -20.99 -2.06
C ASN A 35 -19.57 -20.05 -2.92
N CYS A 36 -19.66 -18.72 -2.76
CA CYS A 36 -18.80 -17.82 -3.53
C CYS A 36 -17.32 -17.96 -3.09
N GLY A 37 -16.41 -17.80 -4.05
CA GLY A 37 -14.98 -17.90 -3.82
C GLY A 37 -14.38 -16.73 -3.05
N ASN A 38 -13.22 -16.97 -2.44
CA ASN A 38 -12.38 -15.92 -1.86
C ASN A 38 -11.45 -15.34 -2.94
N ASP A 39 -11.93 -14.32 -3.63
CA ASP A 39 -11.22 -13.75 -4.79
C ASP A 39 -10.04 -12.85 -4.39
N VAL A 40 -9.91 -12.51 -3.10
CA VAL A 40 -8.81 -11.67 -2.59
C VAL A 40 -7.46 -12.40 -2.57
N ILE A 41 -7.43 -13.73 -2.55
CA ILE A 41 -6.19 -14.50 -2.34
C ILE A 41 -5.14 -14.20 -3.45
N PRO A 42 -5.46 -14.35 -4.75
CA PRO A 42 -4.50 -14.05 -5.82
C PRO A 42 -4.10 -12.56 -5.89
N ILE A 43 -4.90 -11.68 -5.30
CA ILE A 43 -4.63 -10.24 -5.23
C ILE A 43 -3.66 -9.99 -4.09
N ALA A 44 -3.91 -10.55 -2.91
CA ALA A 44 -3.02 -10.47 -1.77
C ALA A 44 -1.64 -11.10 -2.08
N GLU A 45 -1.59 -12.21 -2.83
CA GLU A 45 -0.34 -12.78 -3.34
C GLU A 45 0.47 -11.78 -4.16
N TYR A 46 -0.18 -11.14 -5.14
CA TYR A 46 0.45 -10.11 -5.96
C TYR A 46 0.89 -8.89 -5.16
N MET A 47 0.04 -8.40 -4.25
CA MET A 47 0.37 -7.25 -3.41
C MET A 47 1.54 -7.54 -2.46
N VAL A 48 1.62 -8.75 -1.90
CA VAL A 48 2.76 -9.16 -1.08
C VAL A 48 4.02 -9.20 -1.93
N GLU A 49 3.98 -9.76 -3.14
CA GLU A 49 5.14 -9.74 -4.04
C GLU A 49 5.61 -8.31 -4.35
N GLU A 50 4.68 -7.42 -4.67
CA GLU A 50 4.95 -6.00 -4.89
C GLU A 50 5.59 -5.33 -3.67
N MET A 51 5.03 -5.54 -2.47
CA MET A 51 5.56 -5.00 -1.22
C MET A 51 6.93 -5.56 -0.86
N ARG A 52 7.24 -6.79 -1.28
CA ARG A 52 8.54 -7.44 -1.07
C ARG A 52 9.59 -6.92 -2.05
N ARG A 53 9.21 -6.62 -3.29
CA ARG A 53 10.11 -6.28 -4.39
C ARG A 53 10.38 -4.78 -4.48
N ASN A 54 9.35 -3.95 -4.39
CA ASN A 54 9.42 -2.53 -4.74
C ASN A 54 10.41 -1.71 -3.88
N PRO A 55 10.55 -1.93 -2.56
CA PRO A 55 11.55 -1.23 -1.76
C PRO A 55 13.00 -1.47 -2.22
N PHE A 56 13.27 -2.65 -2.78
CA PHE A 56 14.62 -3.03 -3.28
C PHE A 56 14.79 -2.86 -4.79
N SER A 57 13.79 -2.30 -5.46
CA SER A 57 13.94 -1.88 -6.85
C SER A 57 14.95 -0.73 -6.96
N PRO A 58 15.54 -0.46 -8.14
CA PRO A 58 16.44 0.68 -8.32
C PRO A 58 15.85 2.02 -7.86
N HIS A 59 14.54 2.21 -7.99
CA HIS A 59 13.85 3.41 -7.54
C HIS A 59 13.62 3.42 -6.02
N GLY A 60 13.26 2.28 -5.44
CA GLY A 60 13.14 2.12 -3.99
C GLY A 60 14.47 2.37 -3.26
N LEU A 61 15.57 1.85 -3.80
CA LEU A 61 16.90 2.08 -3.27
C LEU A 61 17.31 3.56 -3.35
N LYS A 62 17.04 4.23 -4.48
CA LYS A 62 17.31 5.68 -4.63
C LYS A 62 16.50 6.51 -3.62
N MET A 63 15.23 6.18 -3.39
CA MET A 63 14.43 6.85 -2.36
C MET A 63 14.95 6.59 -0.95
N THR A 64 15.33 5.35 -0.66
CA THR A 64 15.90 4.97 0.64
C THR A 64 17.21 5.71 0.92
N GLN A 65 18.08 5.82 -0.09
CA GLN A 65 19.33 6.58 0.01
C GLN A 65 19.06 8.07 0.25
N ALA A 66 18.15 8.66 -0.53
CA ALA A 66 17.80 10.08 -0.42
C ALA A 66 17.13 10.42 0.93
N ASN A 67 16.17 9.62 1.38
CA ASN A 67 15.54 9.76 2.70
C ASN A 67 16.50 9.44 3.87
N GLY A 68 17.60 8.72 3.61
CA GLY A 68 18.60 8.34 4.59
C GLY A 68 19.72 9.36 4.77
N TYR A 69 19.67 10.50 4.08
CA TYR A 69 20.65 11.57 4.21
C TYR A 69 20.62 12.17 5.63
N ASP A 70 21.77 12.20 6.30
CA ASP A 70 21.91 12.64 7.69
C ASP A 70 23.02 13.69 7.78
N ILE A 71 22.65 14.91 8.15
CA ILE A 71 23.58 16.05 8.23
C ILE A 71 24.73 15.77 9.22
N GLY A 72 24.44 15.12 10.36
CA GLY A 72 25.46 14.82 11.36
C GLY A 72 26.52 13.86 10.81
N LYS A 73 26.09 12.77 10.17
CA LYS A 73 27.00 11.82 9.52
C LYS A 73 27.81 12.45 8.39
N GLU A 74 27.20 13.32 7.58
CA GLU A 74 27.92 14.01 6.51
C GLU A 74 28.90 15.06 7.03
N MET A 75 28.55 15.75 8.12
CA MET A 75 29.45 16.66 8.83
C MET A 75 30.65 15.89 9.41
N ASP A 76 30.42 14.76 10.09
CA ASP A 76 31.47 13.92 10.65
C ASP A 76 32.42 13.41 9.55
N LYS A 77 31.87 12.95 8.42
CA LYS A 77 32.65 12.56 7.24
C LYS A 77 33.48 13.71 6.70
N TRP A 78 32.92 14.92 6.60
CA TRP A 78 33.65 16.10 6.13
C TRP A 78 34.78 16.49 7.10
N GLN A 79 34.52 16.46 8.40
CA GLN A 79 35.53 16.77 9.42
C GLN A 79 36.72 15.80 9.39
N ALA A 80 36.45 14.52 9.14
CA ALA A 80 37.46 13.47 9.01
C ALA A 80 38.35 13.61 7.75
N GLN A 81 38.02 14.50 6.81
CA GLN A 81 38.83 14.70 5.62
C GLN A 81 40.17 15.41 5.92
N PRO A 82 41.22 15.15 5.13
CA PRO A 82 42.47 15.90 5.17
C PRO A 82 42.25 17.41 4.99
N TRP A 83 43.15 18.22 5.54
CA TRP A 83 43.01 19.68 5.55
C TRP A 83 42.85 20.28 4.15
N TYR A 84 43.54 19.74 3.14
CA TYR A 84 43.49 20.25 1.77
C TYR A 84 42.10 20.07 1.11
N SER A 85 41.33 19.05 1.49
CA SER A 85 39.96 18.84 1.00
C SER A 85 38.96 19.82 1.62
N LYS A 86 39.34 20.54 2.68
CA LYS A 86 38.47 21.45 3.44
C LYS A 86 38.70 22.94 3.12
N LEU A 87 39.56 23.26 2.15
CA LEU A 87 39.92 24.65 1.81
C LEU A 87 38.74 25.50 1.30
N GLY A 88 37.64 24.87 0.87
CA GLY A 88 36.40 25.57 0.46
C GLY A 88 35.34 25.73 1.56
N GLY A 89 35.63 25.33 2.81
CA GLY A 89 34.64 25.24 3.87
C GLY A 89 33.71 24.02 3.74
N PRO A 90 32.78 23.83 4.69
CA PRO A 90 31.82 22.75 4.63
C PRO A 90 30.79 22.99 3.52
N PRO A 91 30.31 21.92 2.84
CA PRO A 91 29.12 22.00 2.02
C PRO A 91 27.92 22.54 2.79
N ASP A 92 26.96 23.13 2.09
CA ASP A 92 25.66 23.46 2.66
C ASP A 92 24.82 22.19 2.80
N PHE A 93 25.04 21.47 3.91
CA PHE A 93 24.35 20.20 4.17
C PHE A 93 22.83 20.35 4.28
N ASN A 94 22.31 21.53 4.63
CA ASN A 94 20.87 21.78 4.71
C ASN A 94 20.25 21.83 3.31
N SER A 95 20.84 22.55 2.36
CA SER A 95 20.32 22.56 0.98
C SER A 95 20.44 21.18 0.32
N ILE A 96 21.50 20.42 0.62
CA ILE A 96 21.62 19.03 0.14
C ILE A 96 20.51 18.16 0.74
N LEU A 97 20.23 18.25 2.05
CA LEU A 97 19.12 17.51 2.68
C LEU A 97 17.78 17.81 1.99
N ILE A 98 17.49 19.08 1.71
CA ILE A 98 16.27 19.51 1.01
C ILE A 98 16.23 18.95 -0.41
N ALA A 99 17.36 18.97 -1.12
CA ALA A 99 17.48 18.43 -2.47
C ALA A 99 17.25 16.91 -2.50
N GLU A 100 17.85 16.16 -1.57
CA GLU A 100 17.65 14.72 -1.42
C GLU A 100 16.19 14.41 -1.07
N LYS A 101 15.59 15.15 -0.14
CA LYS A 101 14.18 14.96 0.21
C LYS A 101 13.25 15.22 -0.98
N THR A 102 13.50 16.29 -1.74
CA THR A 102 12.77 16.61 -2.97
C THR A 102 12.91 15.50 -4.00
N ARG A 103 14.13 14.98 -4.19
CA ARG A 103 14.42 13.85 -5.08
C ARG A 103 13.63 12.61 -4.69
N ALA A 104 13.55 12.29 -3.39
CA ALA A 104 12.75 11.19 -2.89
C ALA A 104 11.26 11.38 -3.25
N TYR A 105 10.71 12.57 -3.04
CA TYR A 105 9.32 12.88 -3.40
C TYR A 105 9.05 12.79 -4.90
N THR A 106 9.95 13.28 -5.74
CA THR A 106 9.82 13.16 -7.20
C THR A 106 9.79 11.70 -7.65
N ILE A 107 10.74 10.88 -7.17
CA ILE A 107 10.78 9.46 -7.52
C ILE A 107 9.51 8.77 -7.03
N TRP A 108 9.04 9.08 -5.83
CA TRP A 108 7.80 8.52 -5.30
C TRP A 108 6.60 8.84 -6.20
N ALA A 109 6.38 10.13 -6.50
CA ALA A 109 5.30 10.60 -7.34
C ALA A 109 5.32 9.97 -8.75
N GLU A 110 6.50 9.78 -9.33
CA GLU A 110 6.67 9.09 -10.62
C GLU A 110 6.31 7.61 -10.58
N ARG A 111 6.30 6.98 -9.40
CA ARG A 111 5.94 5.57 -9.23
C ARG A 111 4.46 5.38 -8.93
N VAL A 112 3.89 6.20 -8.06
CA VAL A 112 2.51 6.05 -7.55
C VAL A 112 1.46 6.86 -8.33
N GLY A 113 1.90 7.74 -9.24
CA GLY A 113 0.99 8.54 -10.06
C GLY A 113 0.09 7.67 -10.96
N PRO A 114 -1.00 8.21 -11.51
CA PRO A 114 -1.92 7.41 -12.32
C PRO A 114 -1.26 6.90 -13.60
N GLY A 115 -1.51 5.64 -13.94
CA GLY A 115 -0.86 4.95 -15.06
C GLY A 115 0.64 4.71 -14.87
N ARG A 116 1.17 4.91 -13.65
CA ARG A 116 2.57 4.61 -13.31
C ARG A 116 2.72 3.19 -12.77
N PRO A 117 3.95 2.67 -12.66
CA PRO A 117 4.17 1.25 -12.33
C PRO A 117 3.60 0.78 -10.99
N TRP A 118 3.35 1.67 -10.03
CA TRP A 118 2.74 1.33 -8.74
C TRP A 118 1.26 1.74 -8.67
N ASP A 119 0.65 2.18 -9.76
CA ASP A 119 -0.81 2.31 -9.87
C ASP A 119 -1.43 0.92 -10.10
N HIS A 120 -1.74 0.22 -9.01
CA HIS A 120 -2.27 -1.14 -9.09
C HIS A 120 -3.76 -1.20 -9.48
N LYS A 121 -4.50 -0.09 -9.36
CA LYS A 121 -5.94 -0.02 -9.68
C LYS A 121 -6.27 -0.56 -11.08
N PRO A 122 -5.65 -0.08 -12.19
CA PRO A 122 -5.91 -0.61 -13.53
C PRO A 122 -5.47 -2.08 -13.68
N ILE A 123 -4.33 -2.46 -13.09
CA ILE A 123 -3.78 -3.83 -13.16
C ILE A 123 -4.75 -4.84 -12.51
N LEU A 124 -5.24 -4.51 -11.31
CA LEU A 124 -6.18 -5.35 -10.58
C LEU A 124 -7.54 -5.40 -11.27
N ARG A 125 -8.03 -4.27 -11.79
CA ARG A 125 -9.26 -4.21 -12.57
C ARG A 125 -9.19 -5.13 -13.80
N GLU A 126 -8.13 -5.04 -14.58
CA GLU A 126 -7.94 -5.87 -15.77
C GLU A 126 -7.86 -7.37 -15.40
N ARG A 127 -7.09 -7.71 -14.36
CA ARG A 127 -6.98 -9.08 -13.86
C ARG A 127 -8.35 -9.66 -13.46
N LEU A 128 -9.12 -8.90 -12.67
CA LEU A 128 -10.44 -9.32 -12.21
C LEU A 128 -11.45 -9.45 -13.36
N LEU A 129 -11.37 -8.58 -14.36
CA LEU A 129 -12.20 -8.67 -15.56
C LEU A 129 -11.88 -9.93 -16.36
N LYS A 130 -10.59 -10.23 -16.59
CA LYS A 130 -10.14 -11.46 -17.27
C LYS A 130 -10.58 -12.73 -16.53
N GLN A 131 -10.56 -12.70 -15.20
CA GLN A 131 -11.00 -13.82 -14.36
C GLN A 131 -12.53 -13.91 -14.20
N LYS A 132 -13.31 -12.97 -14.76
CA LYS A 132 -14.76 -12.86 -14.59
C LYS A 132 -15.20 -12.77 -13.12
N THR A 133 -14.33 -12.25 -12.25
CA THR A 133 -14.56 -12.05 -10.81
C THR A 133 -14.75 -10.59 -10.44
N PHE A 134 -14.74 -9.67 -11.42
CA PHE A 134 -14.94 -8.24 -11.19
C PHE A 134 -16.39 -7.90 -10.79
N ARG A 135 -16.70 -7.98 -9.49
CA ARG A 135 -18.00 -7.61 -8.92
C ARG A 135 -18.09 -6.11 -8.62
N LYS A 136 -18.04 -5.27 -9.66
CA LYS A 136 -18.04 -3.80 -9.53
C LYS A 136 -16.94 -3.29 -8.57
N GLY A 137 -15.75 -3.89 -8.63
CA GLY A 137 -14.61 -3.56 -7.77
C GLY A 137 -14.61 -4.20 -6.38
N TRP A 138 -15.65 -4.96 -6.00
CA TRP A 138 -15.71 -5.65 -4.71
C TRP A 138 -15.15 -7.07 -4.78
N GLN A 139 -14.37 -7.44 -3.78
CA GLN A 139 -13.68 -8.72 -3.69
C GLN A 139 -13.98 -9.36 -2.34
N ARG A 140 -14.23 -10.67 -2.32
CA ARG A 140 -14.70 -11.36 -1.12
C ARG A 140 -13.53 -11.99 -0.36
N TYR A 141 -13.56 -11.85 0.96
CA TYR A 141 -12.80 -12.67 1.88
C TYR A 141 -13.66 -13.05 3.09
N GLY A 142 -13.94 -14.34 3.25
CA GLY A 142 -14.82 -14.81 4.32
C GLY A 142 -16.24 -14.26 4.17
N ASN A 143 -16.69 -13.52 5.18
CA ASN A 143 -18.05 -12.95 5.27
C ASN A 143 -18.10 -11.47 4.87
N GLU A 144 -17.03 -10.94 4.29
CA GLU A 144 -16.85 -9.51 4.04
C GLU A 144 -16.39 -9.28 2.58
N ASP A 145 -16.86 -8.20 1.99
CA ASP A 145 -16.38 -7.68 0.71
C ASP A 145 -15.48 -6.46 0.95
N TYR A 146 -14.42 -6.37 0.14
CA TYR A 146 -13.40 -5.34 0.17
C TYR A 146 -13.34 -4.63 -1.18
N PHE A 147 -13.27 -3.31 -1.15
CA PHE A 147 -13.14 -2.53 -2.37
C PHE A 147 -11.69 -2.54 -2.86
N TYR A 148 -11.49 -2.73 -4.15
CA TYR A 148 -10.16 -2.94 -4.74
C TYR A 148 -9.16 -1.80 -4.55
N ASP A 149 -9.62 -0.59 -4.20
CA ASP A 149 -8.73 0.55 -3.99
C ASP A 149 -7.85 0.41 -2.74
N ILE A 150 -8.27 -0.37 -1.73
CA ILE A 150 -7.49 -0.54 -0.49
C ILE A 150 -6.09 -1.09 -0.75
N TRP A 151 -5.92 -1.90 -1.79
CA TRP A 151 -4.67 -2.62 -2.03
C TRP A 151 -3.53 -1.67 -2.35
N SER A 152 -3.77 -0.72 -3.27
CA SER A 152 -2.77 0.27 -3.67
C SER A 152 -2.42 1.16 -2.46
N ASN A 153 -3.41 1.56 -1.66
CA ASN A 153 -3.18 2.43 -0.51
C ASN A 153 -2.44 1.73 0.64
N ILE A 154 -2.73 0.46 0.92
CA ILE A 154 -1.92 -0.36 1.85
C ILE A 154 -0.49 -0.51 1.33
N HIS A 155 -0.32 -0.71 0.01
CA HIS A 155 1.01 -0.77 -0.60
C HIS A 155 1.78 0.53 -0.44
N TYR A 156 1.15 1.68 -0.68
CA TYR A 156 1.77 2.99 -0.51
C TYR A 156 2.24 3.21 0.93
N GLY A 157 1.42 2.84 1.92
CA GLY A 157 1.84 2.87 3.32
C GLY A 157 3.03 1.95 3.60
N TYR A 158 2.99 0.71 3.11
CA TYR A 158 4.01 -0.29 3.37
C TYR A 158 5.35 0.06 2.70
N VAL A 159 5.33 0.28 1.39
CA VAL A 159 6.51 0.57 0.57
C VAL A 159 7.05 1.97 0.85
N GLY A 160 6.18 2.94 1.17
CA GLY A 160 6.59 4.28 1.56
C GLY A 160 7.50 4.26 2.78
N VAL A 161 7.06 3.61 3.86
CA VAL A 161 7.90 3.49 5.07
C VAL A 161 9.13 2.61 4.81
N ALA A 162 9.02 1.58 3.97
CA ALA A 162 10.18 0.79 3.56
C ALA A 162 11.23 1.61 2.80
N CYS A 163 10.83 2.66 2.09
CA CYS A 163 11.70 3.60 1.38
C CYS A 163 12.14 4.80 2.23
N GLY A 164 11.83 4.81 3.53
CA GLY A 164 12.26 5.85 4.47
C GLY A 164 11.33 7.06 4.58
N PHE A 165 10.10 7.00 4.08
CA PHE A 165 9.12 8.06 4.32
C PHE A 165 8.48 7.93 5.71
N GLY A 166 8.18 9.08 6.32
CA GLY A 166 7.36 9.19 7.51
C GLY A 166 5.89 8.91 7.21
N GLN A 167 5.14 8.48 8.24
CA GLN A 167 3.70 8.23 8.10
C GLN A 167 2.94 9.51 7.72
N ASP A 168 3.27 10.64 8.35
CA ASP A 168 2.59 11.91 8.09
C ASP A 168 2.90 12.46 6.69
N GLU A 169 4.09 12.15 6.17
CA GLU A 169 4.44 12.46 4.78
C GLU A 169 3.52 11.70 3.83
N LEU A 170 3.37 10.39 4.04
CA LEU A 170 2.53 9.52 3.19
C LEU A 170 1.04 9.85 3.26
N LEU A 171 0.56 10.44 4.36
CA LEU A 171 -0.84 10.82 4.55
C LEU A 171 -1.17 12.21 3.96
N GLY A 172 -0.24 12.88 3.29
CA GLY A 172 -0.51 14.19 2.67
C GLY A 172 0.50 15.28 3.01
N GLY A 173 1.75 14.92 3.35
CA GLY A 173 2.81 15.90 3.53
C GLY A 173 2.92 16.83 2.31
N ALA A 174 3.00 18.15 2.55
CA ALA A 174 2.92 19.16 1.50
C ALA A 174 3.90 18.91 0.33
N GLY A 175 5.11 18.42 0.63
CA GLY A 175 6.11 18.09 -0.39
C GLY A 175 5.71 16.92 -1.30
N LEU A 176 5.08 15.87 -0.76
CA LEU A 176 4.57 14.75 -1.57
C LEU A 176 3.36 15.17 -2.41
N ALA A 177 2.46 15.97 -1.83
CA ALA A 177 1.31 16.51 -2.54
C ALA A 177 1.73 17.40 -3.71
N GLN A 178 2.72 18.29 -3.50
CA GLN A 178 3.26 19.16 -4.54
C GLN A 178 3.95 18.36 -5.65
N ALA A 179 4.88 17.46 -5.29
CA ALA A 179 5.62 16.66 -6.28
C ALA A 179 4.67 15.87 -7.19
N ALA A 180 3.58 15.34 -6.63
CA ALA A 180 2.62 14.60 -7.42
C ALA A 180 1.65 15.46 -8.22
N SER A 181 1.28 16.65 -7.73
CA SER A 181 0.56 17.65 -8.53
C SER A 181 1.37 18.04 -9.77
N ASP A 182 2.68 18.26 -9.61
CA ASP A 182 3.58 18.61 -10.71
C ASP A 182 3.68 17.46 -11.73
N ILE A 183 3.84 16.22 -11.27
CA ILE A 183 3.86 15.04 -12.15
C ILE A 183 2.53 14.86 -12.88
N TRP A 184 1.39 15.07 -12.20
CA TRP A 184 0.07 14.97 -12.81
C TRP A 184 -0.14 16.00 -13.92
N THR A 185 0.26 17.25 -13.67
CA THR A 185 0.21 18.33 -14.66
C THR A 185 1.05 17.99 -15.89
N ARG A 186 2.29 17.51 -15.68
CA ARG A 186 3.17 17.07 -16.79
C ARG A 186 2.59 15.91 -17.59
N VAL A 187 1.96 14.93 -16.92
CA VAL A 187 1.31 13.80 -17.61
C VAL A 187 0.16 14.27 -18.49
N LYS A 188 -0.68 15.19 -17.99
CA LYS A 188 -1.78 15.78 -18.78
C LYS A 188 -1.28 16.54 -20.02
N GLU A 189 -0.13 17.19 -19.93
CA GLU A 189 0.45 17.97 -21.04
C GLU A 189 1.14 17.08 -22.10
N TRP A 190 1.79 15.99 -21.70
CA TRP A 190 2.64 15.18 -22.59
C TRP A 190 1.90 14.06 -23.33
N GLN A 191 0.84 13.54 -22.75
CA GLN A 191 -0.03 12.58 -23.37
C GLN A 191 -1.46 13.00 -23.00
N ALA A 192 -2.38 12.96 -23.96
CA ALA A 192 -3.77 12.77 -23.62
C ALA A 192 -4.02 11.24 -23.68
N PRO A 193 -3.67 10.44 -22.64
CA PRO A 193 -4.24 9.11 -22.59
C PRO A 193 -5.75 9.26 -22.50
N ALA A 194 -6.49 8.27 -23.00
CA ALA A 194 -7.89 8.08 -22.66
C ALA A 194 -8.00 7.72 -21.16
N VAL A 195 -7.70 8.68 -20.29
CA VAL A 195 -7.89 8.58 -18.85
C VAL A 195 -9.37 8.83 -18.63
N GLN A 196 -10.06 7.83 -18.08
CA GLN A 196 -11.43 8.03 -17.62
C GLN A 196 -11.41 9.23 -16.65
N HIS A 197 -12.17 10.27 -17.00
CA HIS A 197 -12.54 11.30 -16.05
C HIS A 197 -13.18 10.60 -14.86
N HIS A 198 -12.50 10.61 -13.71
CA HIS A 198 -13.10 10.39 -12.41
C HIS A 198 -13.31 11.77 -11.78
N PRO A 199 -14.37 12.51 -12.15
CA PRO A 199 -14.66 13.83 -11.60
C PRO A 199 -14.88 13.79 -10.07
N GLU A 200 -15.12 12.61 -9.50
CA GLU A 200 -15.23 12.41 -8.06
C GLU A 200 -13.93 12.63 -7.26
N ASN A 201 -12.73 12.58 -7.87
CA ASN A 201 -11.46 12.47 -7.11
C ASN A 201 -10.56 13.73 -7.12
N GLY A 202 -11.03 14.87 -7.61
CA GLY A 202 -10.30 16.15 -7.51
C GLY A 202 -8.85 16.15 -8.03
N ALA A 203 -8.01 17.06 -7.50
CA ALA A 203 -6.56 17.02 -7.74
C ALA A 203 -5.98 15.72 -7.18
N TRP A 204 -4.86 15.22 -7.73
CA TRP A 204 -4.26 13.95 -7.27
C TRP A 204 -3.99 13.95 -5.75
N ALA A 205 -3.63 15.10 -5.17
CA ALA A 205 -3.48 15.26 -3.73
C ALA A 205 -4.77 14.91 -2.96
N ASN A 206 -5.93 15.32 -3.49
CA ASN A 206 -7.24 15.10 -2.89
C ASN A 206 -7.66 13.62 -2.87
N ARG A 207 -7.02 12.73 -3.64
CA ARG A 207 -7.28 11.28 -3.54
C ARG A 207 -6.87 10.70 -2.20
N PHE A 208 -5.82 11.24 -1.59
CA PHE A 208 -5.31 10.69 -0.34
C PHE A 208 -6.09 11.19 0.87
N ASP A 209 -6.86 12.28 0.75
CA ASP A 209 -7.59 12.92 1.86
C ASP A 209 -8.83 12.14 2.31
N ASP A 210 -9.22 11.09 1.58
CA ASP A 210 -10.37 10.25 1.90
C ASP A 210 -10.10 9.34 3.12
N ILE A 211 -11.08 9.24 4.02
CA ILE A 211 -10.99 8.42 5.25
C ILE A 211 -10.58 6.96 4.98
N PRO A 212 -11.16 6.24 4.00
CA PRO A 212 -10.71 4.88 3.64
C PRO A 212 -9.23 4.79 3.26
N ASP A 213 -8.71 5.81 2.58
CA ASP A 213 -7.35 5.86 2.04
C ASP A 213 -6.36 6.09 3.16
N HIS A 214 -6.65 7.04 4.05
CA HIS A 214 -5.91 7.23 5.30
C HIS A 214 -5.84 5.96 6.15
N ILE A 215 -6.96 5.26 6.33
CA ILE A 215 -6.98 3.98 7.06
C ILE A 215 -6.07 2.96 6.36
N SER A 216 -6.18 2.84 5.03
CA SER A 216 -5.41 1.89 4.23
C SER A 216 -3.91 2.15 4.30
N ILE A 217 -3.47 3.42 4.19
CA ILE A 217 -2.06 3.82 4.33
C ILE A 217 -1.54 3.49 5.72
N LYS A 218 -2.31 3.82 6.78
CA LYS A 218 -1.94 3.50 8.17
C LYS A 218 -1.79 2.00 8.39
N LEU A 219 -2.66 1.19 7.79
CA LEU A 219 -2.55 -0.27 7.83
C LEU A 219 -1.27 -0.76 7.12
N GLY A 220 -0.93 -0.19 5.97
CA GLY A 220 0.34 -0.47 5.30
C GLY A 220 1.57 -0.17 6.16
N VAL A 221 1.58 1.01 6.80
CA VAL A 221 2.63 1.42 7.75
C VAL A 221 2.72 0.43 8.93
N GLN A 222 1.57 0.07 9.51
CA GLN A 222 1.50 -0.91 10.60
C GLN A 222 2.05 -2.27 10.16
N LEU A 223 1.66 -2.73 8.98
CA LEU A 223 2.11 -4.01 8.43
C LEU A 223 3.63 -4.04 8.25
N TYR A 224 4.24 -2.94 7.79
CA TYR A 224 5.70 -2.84 7.68
C TYR A 224 6.42 -2.85 9.04
N ARG A 225 5.80 -2.26 10.06
CA ARG A 225 6.32 -2.32 11.44
C ARG A 225 6.25 -3.74 12.01
N GLN A 226 5.22 -4.51 11.67
CA GLN A 226 5.01 -5.88 12.14
C GLN A 226 5.85 -6.92 11.37
N ALA A 227 5.96 -6.76 10.05
CA ALA A 227 6.64 -7.70 9.17
C ALA A 227 7.44 -6.97 8.10
N LYS A 228 8.78 -7.09 8.17
CA LYS A 228 9.70 -6.60 7.14
C LYS A 228 9.52 -7.39 5.84
N PRO A 229 9.94 -6.84 4.67
CA PRO A 229 9.72 -7.48 3.37
C PRO A 229 10.10 -8.97 3.31
N ALA A 230 11.22 -9.37 3.91
CA ALA A 230 11.64 -10.78 3.91
C ALA A 230 10.66 -11.71 4.66
N ALA A 231 9.95 -11.20 5.66
CA ALA A 231 9.03 -11.94 6.52
C ALA A 231 7.54 -11.70 6.19
N LEU A 232 7.23 -10.83 5.24
CA LEU A 232 5.85 -10.52 4.86
C LEU A 232 5.19 -11.73 4.19
N THR A 233 3.99 -12.10 4.66
CA THR A 233 3.22 -13.23 4.12
C THR A 233 1.81 -12.79 3.73
N VAL A 234 1.20 -13.53 2.79
CA VAL A 234 -0.20 -13.35 2.38
C VAL A 234 -1.15 -13.48 3.57
N ALA A 235 -0.89 -14.44 4.46
CA ALA A 235 -1.68 -14.64 5.66
C ALA A 235 -1.64 -13.42 6.60
N ALA A 236 -0.49 -12.76 6.76
CA ALA A 236 -0.37 -11.55 7.57
C ALA A 236 -1.20 -10.39 6.97
N LEU A 237 -1.12 -10.18 5.66
CA LEU A 237 -1.92 -9.16 4.97
C LEU A 237 -3.42 -9.44 5.06
N LEU A 238 -3.85 -10.68 4.82
CA LEU A 238 -5.25 -11.07 4.92
C LEU A 238 -5.79 -10.96 6.36
N LYS A 239 -4.98 -11.31 7.35
CA LYS A 239 -5.34 -11.14 8.77
C LYS A 239 -5.50 -9.66 9.13
N LEU A 240 -4.62 -8.79 8.61
CA LEU A 240 -4.68 -7.36 8.83
C LEU A 240 -6.01 -6.77 8.32
N ILE A 241 -6.37 -7.02 7.07
CA ILE A 241 -7.61 -6.46 6.48
C ILE A 241 -8.88 -7.07 7.10
N ALA A 242 -8.83 -8.35 7.50
CA ALA A 242 -9.94 -8.99 8.21
C ALA A 242 -10.18 -8.36 9.59
N GLY A 243 -9.11 -7.94 10.28
CA GLY A 243 -9.20 -7.30 11.59
C GLY A 243 -9.76 -5.88 11.60
N VAL A 244 -9.92 -5.24 10.44
CA VAL A 244 -10.47 -3.87 10.37
C VAL A 244 -11.99 -3.90 10.58
N PRO A 245 -12.55 -3.17 11.56
CA PRO A 245 -14.00 -3.16 11.77
C PRO A 245 -14.75 -2.49 10.61
N ILE A 246 -16.04 -2.81 10.49
CA ILE A 246 -16.97 -2.09 9.60
C ILE A 246 -17.57 -0.92 10.40
N PRO A 247 -17.66 0.31 9.83
CA PRO A 247 -17.24 0.67 8.48
C PRO A 247 -15.73 0.93 8.39
N TRP A 248 -15.13 0.45 7.28
CA TRP A 248 -13.84 0.96 6.82
C TRP A 248 -14.11 2.14 5.90
N GLY A 249 -14.21 3.34 6.45
CA GLY A 249 -14.61 4.55 5.72
C GLY A 249 -15.85 5.22 6.28
N THR A 250 -16.50 6.06 5.46
CA THR A 250 -17.79 6.67 5.76
C THR A 250 -18.94 5.83 5.20
N PRO A 251 -20.20 6.09 5.58
CA PRO A 251 -21.36 5.37 5.00
C PRO A 251 -21.45 5.49 3.47
N GLU A 252 -21.04 6.64 2.92
CA GLU A 252 -21.06 6.99 1.49
C GLU A 252 -19.81 6.48 0.76
N ASN A 253 -18.66 6.48 1.42
CA ASN A 253 -17.37 6.02 0.87
C ASN A 253 -16.78 4.92 1.76
N LYS A 254 -17.26 3.69 1.58
CA LYS A 254 -16.83 2.50 2.34
C LYS A 254 -15.96 1.59 1.49
N ALA A 255 -14.89 1.10 2.10
CA ALA A 255 -13.95 0.14 1.53
C ALA A 255 -14.15 -1.30 2.02
N LYS A 256 -15.02 -1.50 3.02
CA LYS A 256 -15.37 -2.81 3.58
C LYS A 256 -16.85 -2.88 3.89
N ARG A 257 -17.49 -4.01 3.56
CA ARG A 257 -18.92 -4.25 3.84
C ARG A 257 -19.19 -5.73 4.10
N PRO A 258 -20.32 -6.09 4.73
CA PRO A 258 -20.74 -7.49 4.80
C PRO A 258 -20.95 -8.05 3.39
N HIS A 259 -20.51 -9.28 3.17
CA HIS A 259 -20.72 -9.98 1.92
C HIS A 259 -22.21 -10.25 1.70
N GLN A 260 -22.69 -9.99 0.48
CA GLN A 260 -24.05 -10.31 0.06
C GLN A 260 -23.97 -11.28 -1.13
N CYS A 261 -24.63 -12.43 -0.99
CA CYS A 261 -24.77 -13.36 -2.10
C CYS A 261 -25.64 -12.71 -3.18
N VAL A 262 -25.18 -12.76 -4.42
CA VAL A 262 -26.07 -12.50 -5.56
C VAL A 262 -27.02 -13.71 -5.63
N GLN A 263 -28.32 -13.46 -5.51
CA GLN A 263 -29.35 -14.48 -5.70
C GLN A 263 -29.38 -14.96 -7.15
#